data_AF-A0A2R7RCE3-F1
#
_entry.id   AF-A0A2R7RCE3-F1
#
_cell.length_a   1.000
_cell.length_b   1.000
_cell.length_c   1.000
_cell.angle_alpha   90.00
_cell.angle_beta   90.00
_cell.angle_gamma   90.00
#
_symmetry.space_group_name_H-M   'P 1'
#
loop_
_entity.id
_entity.type
_entity.pdbx_description
1 polymer ?
#
loop_
_entity_poly.entity_id
_entity_poly.type
_entity_poly.pdbx_seq_one_letter_code
_entity_poly.pdbx_strand_id
1 'polypeptide(L)'
;FQGQEAPVVLVSMACSAVAEAPRGAEFLLNRNRINVAVSRGQWRAVVIRSPELTNYMPHKPAVLEELGAFIGLSPSRRQGKFRG
;
A
#
# COMPACT_ATOMS: atom_id res chain seq x y z
N PHE A 1 10.05 -0.12 -13.72
CA PHE A 1 11.01 -0.98 -12.99
C PHE A 1 10.82 -2.46 -13.29
N GLN A 2 10.58 -2.86 -14.55
CA GLN A 2 10.48 -4.28 -14.86
C GLN A 2 11.90 -4.83 -15.04
N GLY A 3 12.32 -5.72 -14.14
CA GLY A 3 13.66 -6.34 -14.16
C GLY A 3 14.79 -5.55 -13.47
N GLN A 4 14.49 -4.48 -12.73
CA GLN A 4 15.48 -3.71 -11.97
C GLN A 4 15.20 -3.81 -10.46
N GLU A 5 16.24 -3.99 -9.67
CA GLU A 5 16.22 -4.08 -8.20
C GLU A 5 17.20 -3.09 -7.56
N ALA A 6 16.97 -2.78 -6.30
CA ALA A 6 17.84 -1.90 -5.50
C ALA A 6 17.96 -2.43 -4.06
N PRO A 7 19.04 -2.08 -3.33
CA PRO A 7 19.17 -2.46 -1.92
C PRO A 7 17.96 -2.07 -1.07
N VAL A 8 17.42 -0.88 -1.31
CA VAL A 8 16.20 -0.36 -0.67
C VAL A 8 15.27 0.25 -1.71
N VAL A 9 13.97 0.00 -1.58
CA VAL A 9 12.94 0.66 -2.41
C VAL A 9 11.92 1.40 -1.56
N LEU A 10 11.50 2.57 -2.06
CA LEU A 10 10.42 3.37 -1.50
C LEU A 10 9.21 3.27 -2.45
N VAL A 11 8.09 2.77 -1.93
CA VAL A 11 6.85 2.60 -2.68
C VAL A 11 5.85 3.62 -2.16
N SER A 12 5.70 4.74 -2.86
CA SER A 12 4.66 5.72 -2.55
C SER A 12 3.34 5.30 -3.21
N MET A 13 2.26 5.27 -2.44
CA MET A 13 0.92 5.03 -2.98
C MET A 13 0.39 6.21 -3.80
N ALA A 14 0.99 7.40 -3.66
CA ALA A 14 0.64 8.63 -4.38
C ALA A 14 -0.87 8.96 -4.37
N CYS A 15 -1.58 8.53 -3.33
CA CYS A 15 -3.00 8.70 -3.15
C CYS A 15 -3.31 8.79 -1.65
N SER A 16 -4.17 9.73 -1.27
CA SER A 16 -4.50 9.98 0.14
C SER A 16 -5.72 9.19 0.58
N ALA A 17 -6.73 9.05 -0.29
CA ALA A 17 -7.94 8.27 -0.02
C ALA A 17 -8.37 7.47 -1.25
N VAL A 18 -9.01 6.31 -1.05
CA VAL A 18 -9.48 5.47 -2.16
C VAL A 18 -10.47 6.20 -3.08
N ALA A 19 -11.29 7.08 -2.52
CA ALA A 19 -12.25 7.89 -3.28
C ALA A 19 -11.59 8.85 -4.30
N GLU A 20 -10.32 9.19 -4.11
CA GLU A 20 -9.54 10.06 -4.99
C GLU A 20 -8.77 9.27 -6.07
N ALA A 21 -8.75 7.93 -5.97
CA ALA A 21 -7.99 7.10 -6.89
C ALA A 21 -8.67 7.05 -8.28
N PRO A 22 -8.01 7.46 -9.38
CA PRO A 22 -8.63 7.54 -10.70
C PRO A 22 -9.18 6.20 -11.24
N ARG A 23 -8.69 5.08 -10.70
CA ARG A 23 -9.08 3.70 -11.08
C ARG A 23 -9.61 2.89 -9.89
N GLY A 24 -9.97 3.58 -8.80
CA GLY A 24 -10.51 2.96 -7.58
C GLY A 24 -9.54 2.07 -6.81
N ALA A 25 -10.05 1.47 -5.73
CA ALA A 25 -9.28 0.62 -4.82
C ALA A 25 -8.74 -0.66 -5.47
N GLU A 26 -9.54 -1.30 -6.31
CA GLU A 26 -9.19 -2.56 -7.00
C GLU A 26 -7.88 -2.42 -7.81
N PHE A 27 -7.69 -1.28 -8.45
CA PHE A 27 -6.46 -0.98 -9.18
C PHE A 27 -5.32 -0.58 -8.24
N LEU A 28 -5.61 0.28 -7.27
CA LEU A 28 -4.61 0.85 -6.36
C LEU A 28 -3.98 -0.22 -5.44
N LEU A 29 -4.79 -1.13 -4.92
CA LEU A 29 -4.41 -2.18 -3.96
C LEU A 29 -4.17 -3.54 -4.64
N ASN A 30 -4.09 -3.56 -5.97
CA ASN A 30 -3.86 -4.79 -6.72
C ASN A 30 -2.58 -5.51 -6.23
N ARG A 31 -2.73 -6.74 -5.75
CA ARG A 31 -1.62 -7.50 -5.16
C ARG A 31 -0.50 -7.76 -6.12
N ASN A 32 -0.78 -8.04 -7.38
CA ASN A 32 0.27 -8.28 -8.37
C ASN A 32 1.16 -7.04 -8.54
N ARG A 33 0.56 -5.85 -8.57
CA ARG A 33 1.31 -4.58 -8.66
C ARG A 33 2.14 -4.32 -7.40
N ILE A 34 1.53 -4.54 -6.22
CA ILE A 34 2.21 -4.34 -4.94
C ILE A 34 3.37 -5.32 -4.79
N ASN A 35 3.16 -6.60 -5.07
CA ASN A 35 4.19 -7.64 -5.02
C ASN A 35 5.37 -7.30 -5.94
N VAL A 36 5.10 -6.84 -7.16
CA VAL A 36 6.15 -6.39 -8.08
C VAL A 36 6.91 -5.21 -7.50
N ALA A 37 6.23 -4.22 -6.89
CA ALA A 37 6.87 -3.05 -6.33
C ALA A 37 7.75 -3.38 -5.11
N VAL A 38 7.23 -4.17 -4.16
CA VAL A 38 7.97 -4.50 -2.93
C VAL A 38 9.07 -5.52 -3.14
N SER A 39 8.95 -6.43 -4.10
CA SER A 39 10.00 -7.41 -4.43
C SER A 39 11.25 -6.78 -5.07
N ARG A 40 11.20 -5.48 -5.44
CA ARG A 40 12.38 -4.78 -5.96
C ARG A 40 13.40 -4.39 -4.90
N GLY A 41 13.02 -4.46 -3.62
CA GLY A 41 13.94 -4.23 -2.50
C GLY A 41 14.69 -5.49 -2.14
N GLN A 42 16.01 -5.48 -2.28
CA GLN A 42 16.85 -6.63 -1.93
C GLN A 42 16.96 -6.82 -0.41
N TRP A 43 17.07 -5.72 0.33
CA TRP A 43 17.14 -5.73 1.79
C TRP A 43 15.87 -5.18 2.43
N ARG A 44 15.28 -4.12 1.86
CA ARG A 44 14.08 -3.49 2.44
C ARG A 44 13.18 -2.82 1.42
N ALA A 45 11.88 -2.98 1.60
CA ALA A 45 10.85 -2.16 0.96
C ALA A 45 10.13 -1.31 2.00
N VAL A 46 9.93 -0.03 1.72
CA VAL A 46 9.16 0.88 2.56
C VAL A 46 7.94 1.36 1.79
N VAL A 47 6.76 0.98 2.25
CA VAL A 47 5.48 1.47 1.71
C VAL A 47 5.11 2.77 2.41
N ILE A 48 4.95 3.83 1.63
CA ILE A 48 4.53 5.15 2.09
C ILE A 48 3.08 5.34 1.67
N ARG A 49 2.17 5.41 2.65
CA ARG A 49 0.73 5.51 2.43
C ARG A 49 0.06 6.44 3.43
N SER A 50 -1.11 6.95 3.05
CA SER A 50 -2.06 7.54 3.98
C SER A 50 -2.77 6.46 4.82
N PRO A 51 -3.11 6.73 6.10
CA PRO A 51 -4.04 5.92 6.90
C PRO A 51 -5.41 5.71 6.24
N GLU A 52 -5.90 6.72 5.53
CA GLU A 52 -7.23 6.69 4.90
C GLU A 52 -7.33 5.70 3.74
N LEU A 53 -6.20 5.27 3.14
CA LEU A 53 -6.20 4.21 2.14
C LEU A 53 -6.64 2.84 2.69
N THR A 54 -6.63 2.67 4.01
CA THR A 54 -7.07 1.45 4.69
C THR A 54 -8.37 1.64 5.48
N ASN A 55 -8.97 2.84 5.42
CA ASN A 55 -10.13 3.22 6.22
C ASN A 55 -11.42 3.20 5.39
N TYR A 56 -11.76 2.03 4.83
CA TYR A 56 -13.01 1.85 4.09
C TYR A 56 -13.43 0.38 4.12
N MET A 57 -14.71 0.11 3.90
CA MET A 57 -15.25 -1.25 3.82
C MET A 57 -15.56 -1.61 2.36
N PRO A 58 -14.87 -2.60 1.77
CA PRO A 58 -15.20 -3.07 0.44
C PRO A 58 -16.53 -3.84 0.41
N HIS A 59 -17.30 -3.70 -0.67
CA HIS A 59 -18.56 -4.42 -0.88
C HIS A 59 -18.41 -5.74 -1.63
N LYS A 60 -17.19 -6.09 -2.06
CA LYS A 60 -16.86 -7.32 -2.77
C LYS A 60 -15.81 -8.12 -1.98
N PRO A 61 -15.99 -9.44 -1.77
CA PRO A 61 -15.03 -10.28 -1.05
C PRO A 61 -13.60 -10.18 -1.59
N ALA A 62 -13.43 -10.22 -2.91
CA ALA A 62 -12.10 -10.13 -3.53
C ALA A 62 -11.34 -8.84 -3.16
N VAL A 63 -12.05 -7.72 -3.03
CA VAL A 63 -11.43 -6.43 -2.66
C VAL A 63 -11.12 -6.37 -1.16
N LEU A 64 -11.91 -7.07 -0.34
CA LEU A 64 -11.61 -7.25 1.08
C LEU A 64 -10.32 -8.06 1.29
N GLU A 65 -10.09 -9.09 0.48
CA GLU A 65 -8.84 -9.86 0.52
C GLU A 65 -7.62 -9.00 0.15
N GLU A 66 -7.73 -8.15 -0.88
CA GLU A 66 -6.66 -7.22 -1.26
C GLU A 66 -6.40 -6.15 -0.20
N LEU A 67 -7.46 -5.60 0.40
CA LEU A 67 -7.34 -4.67 1.51
C LEU A 67 -6.65 -5.33 2.72
N GLY A 68 -7.05 -6.55 3.09
CA GLY A 68 -6.45 -7.30 4.19
C GLY A 68 -4.97 -7.61 3.96
N ALA A 69 -4.62 -8.05 2.75
CA ALA A 69 -3.22 -8.28 2.37
C ALA A 69 -2.40 -6.98 2.44
N PHE A 70 -2.94 -5.87 1.96
CA PHE A 70 -2.27 -4.57 2.00
C PHE A 70 -2.07 -4.06 3.44
N ILE A 71 -3.06 -4.25 4.33
CA ILE A 71 -2.95 -3.91 5.75
C ILE A 71 -1.84 -4.75 6.41
N GLY A 72 -1.80 -6.05 6.16
CA GLY A 72 -0.77 -6.94 6.70
C GLY A 72 0.64 -6.59 6.24
N LEU A 73 0.79 -6.16 4.98
CA LEU A 73 2.06 -5.69 4.41
C LEU A 73 2.48 -4.31 4.93
N SER A 74 1.52 -3.43 5.20
CA SER A 74 1.75 -2.03 5.57
C SER A 74 1.09 -1.66 6.91
N PRO A 75 1.46 -2.31 8.02
CA PRO A 75 0.81 -2.08 9.29
C PRO A 75 0.95 -0.62 9.71
N SER A 76 -0.15 -0.03 10.18
CA SER A 76 -0.14 1.33 10.74
C SER A 76 0.72 1.33 12.00
N ARG A 77 1.96 1.82 11.90
CA ARG A 77 2.72 2.19 13.10
C ARG A 77 1.96 3.36 13.70
N ARG A 78 1.33 3.17 14.88
CA ARG A 78 0.67 4.26 15.60
C ARG A 78 1.68 5.41 15.65
N GLN A 79 1.39 6.48 14.91
CA GLN A 79 2.22 7.67 14.93
C GLN A 79 2.11 8.17 16.37
N GLY A 80 3.21 8.04 17.13
CA GLY A 80 3.26 8.58 18.49
C GLY A 80 2.84 10.03 18.37
N LYS A 81 1.71 10.37 19.01
CA LYS A 81 1.22 11.73 19.12
C LYS A 81 2.39 12.53 19.67
N PHE A 82 3.04 13.36 18.84
CA PHE A 82 4.05 14.29 19.33
C PHE A 82 3.32 15.20 20.32
N ARG A 83 3.46 14.87 21.61
CA ARG A 83 3.04 15.72 22.71
C ARG A 83 4.11 16.82 22.79
N GLY A 84 3.86 17.90 22.06
CA GLY A 84 4.40 19.21 22.43
C GLY A 84 3.69 19.75 23.65
#